data_AF-A0A5S3YLW5-F1
#
_entry.id   AF-A0A5S3YLW5-F1
#
_cell.length_a   1.000
_cell.length_b   1.000
_cell.length_c   1.000
_cell.angle_alpha   90.00
_cell.angle_beta   90.00
_cell.angle_gamma   90.00
#
_symmetry.space_group_name_H-M   'P 1'
#
loop_
_entity.id
_entity.type
_entity.pdbx_description
1 polymer ?
#
loop_
_entity_poly.entity_id
_entity_poly.type
_entity_poly.pdbx_seq_one_letter_code
_entity_poly.pdbx_strand_id
1 'polypeptide(L)'
;WYDHVLNISLLVGAIPSRHKNDESVNLDTLFRIGRGRAPSGCACAASEMTKWFNTNYHYIVPELTQTQEFSLTWTELFTQVEEAQLLGYQAKPVLVGPVTYLYLAKCVGQEFDK
;
A
#
# COMPACT_ATOMS: atom_id res chain seq x y z
N TRP A 1 -1.73 8.93 4.13
CA TRP A 1 -3.03 9.54 3.77
C TRP A 1 -4.26 8.68 4.14
N TYR A 2 -4.30 7.37 3.87
CA TYR A 2 -5.50 6.54 4.13
C TYR A 2 -5.24 5.38 5.09
N ASP A 3 -4.33 4.48 4.72
CA ASP A 3 -3.93 3.33 5.54
C ASP A 3 -2.43 3.12 5.45
N HIS A 4 -1.82 2.77 6.58
CA HIS A 4 -0.38 2.53 6.70
C HIS A 4 0.06 1.21 6.07
N VAL A 5 -0.80 0.17 6.03
CA VAL A 5 -0.48 -1.08 5.31
C VAL A 5 -0.52 -0.83 3.80
N LEU A 6 -1.53 -0.11 3.32
CA LEU A 6 -1.60 0.37 1.94
C LEU A 6 -0.38 1.21 1.54
N ASN A 7 0.14 2.06 2.43
CA ASN A 7 1.37 2.81 2.14
C ASN A 7 2.55 1.86 1.87
N ILE A 8 2.63 0.70 2.55
CA ILE A 8 3.66 -0.31 2.26
C ILE A 8 3.41 -0.94 0.88
N SER A 9 2.17 -1.26 0.53
CA SER A 9 1.86 -1.79 -0.82
C SER A 9 2.27 -0.82 -1.93
N LEU A 10 2.06 0.48 -1.73
CA LEU A 10 2.50 1.53 -2.65
C LEU A 10 4.03 1.70 -2.65
N LEU A 11 4.68 1.58 -1.50
CA LEU A 11 6.14 1.66 -1.38
C LEU A 11 6.82 0.56 -2.19
N VAL A 12 6.32 -0.68 -2.09
CA VAL A 12 6.96 -1.89 -2.67
C VAL A 12 6.39 -2.33 -4.02
N GLY A 13 5.51 -1.53 -4.64
CA GLY A 13 4.97 -1.84 -5.96
C GLY A 13 3.93 -2.97 -6.00
N ALA A 14 3.38 -3.36 -4.85
CA ALA A 14 2.30 -4.35 -4.74
C ALA A 14 0.93 -3.74 -5.07
N ILE A 15 0.78 -3.29 -6.32
CA ILE A 15 -0.43 -2.62 -6.81
C ILE A 15 -1.31 -3.63 -7.56
N PRO A 16 -2.59 -3.81 -7.18
CA PRO A 16 -3.50 -4.65 -7.94
C PRO A 16 -3.61 -4.16 -9.40
N SER A 17 -3.56 -5.08 -10.36
CA SER A 17 -3.54 -4.74 -11.79
C SER A 17 -4.70 -3.84 -12.23
N ARG A 18 -5.87 -3.97 -11.59
CA ARG A 18 -7.05 -3.11 -11.86
C ARG A 18 -6.86 -1.65 -11.45
N HIS A 19 -5.86 -1.34 -10.63
CA HIS A 19 -5.54 0.02 -10.16
C HIS A 19 -4.22 0.54 -10.73
N LYS A 20 -3.45 -0.31 -11.42
CA LYS A 20 -2.26 0.12 -12.16
C LYS A 20 -2.66 1.08 -13.27
N ASN A 21 -1.91 2.16 -13.42
CA ASN A 21 -1.92 3.08 -14.53
C ASN A 21 -0.53 3.08 -15.17
N ASP A 22 -0.42 3.57 -16.41
CA ASP A 22 0.86 3.71 -17.12
C ASP A 22 1.72 4.85 -16.55
N GLU A 23 1.16 5.65 -15.64
CA GLU A 23 1.84 6.72 -14.92
C GLU A 23 2.50 6.22 -13.64
N SER A 24 3.33 7.06 -13.01
CA SER A 24 3.87 6.77 -11.68
C SER A 24 2.77 6.63 -10.64
N VAL A 25 2.99 5.75 -9.66
CA VAL A 25 2.13 5.63 -8.47
C VAL A 25 1.95 7.02 -7.84
N ASN A 26 0.70 7.37 -7.56
CA ASN A 26 0.27 8.69 -7.07
C ASN A 26 -0.81 8.60 -5.99
N LEU A 27 -1.20 9.74 -5.43
CA LEU A 27 -2.25 9.80 -4.40
C LEU A 27 -3.60 9.30 -4.94
N ASP A 28 -3.86 9.47 -6.23
CA ASP A 28 -5.06 8.91 -6.87
C ASP A 28 -5.00 7.38 -6.93
N THR A 29 -3.81 6.80 -7.13
CA THR A 29 -3.60 5.34 -7.05
C THR A 29 -3.96 4.85 -5.65
N LEU A 30 -3.48 5.52 -4.60
CA LEU A 30 -3.81 5.22 -3.20
C LEU A 30 -5.32 5.24 -2.96
N PHE A 31 -6.03 6.28 -3.42
CA PHE A 31 -7.47 6.37 -3.21
C PHE A 31 -8.30 5.43 -4.09
N ARG A 32 -7.84 5.10 -5.31
CA ARG A 32 -8.48 4.06 -6.13
C ARG A 32 -8.41 2.70 -5.43
N ILE A 33 -7.26 2.34 -4.86
CA ILE A 33 -7.13 1.08 -4.11
C ILE A 33 -8.03 1.09 -2.87
N GLY A 34 -7.99 2.16 -2.07
CA GLY A 34 -8.72 2.22 -0.79
C GLY A 34 -10.24 2.44 -0.92
N ARG A 35 -10.72 3.10 -1.98
CA ARG A 35 -12.12 3.55 -2.11
C ARG A 35 -12.75 3.29 -3.48
N GLY A 36 -12.02 2.68 -4.40
CA GLY A 36 -12.51 2.34 -5.74
C GLY A 36 -12.63 3.52 -6.71
N ARG A 37 -12.30 4.74 -6.28
CA ARG A 37 -12.37 5.95 -7.11
C ARG A 37 -11.40 7.03 -6.64
N ALA A 38 -10.92 7.84 -7.58
CA ALA A 38 -10.15 9.06 -7.38
C ALA A 38 -10.48 10.07 -8.50
N PRO A 39 -9.98 11.32 -8.48
CA PRO A 39 -10.19 12.29 -9.56
C PRO A 39 -9.75 11.77 -10.94
N SER A 40 -8.68 11.00 -11.01
CA SER A 40 -8.19 10.35 -12.24
C SER A 40 -8.26 8.80 -12.19
N GLY A 41 -8.19 8.18 -13.37
CA GLY A 41 -8.16 6.72 -13.54
C GLY A 41 -9.56 6.06 -13.54
N CYS A 42 -9.60 4.73 -13.47
CA CYS A 42 -10.87 3.99 -13.50
C CYS A 42 -11.65 4.11 -12.19
N ALA A 43 -12.99 4.07 -12.30
CA ALA A 43 -13.85 3.66 -11.21
C ALA A 43 -13.90 2.12 -11.19
N CYS A 44 -13.29 1.53 -10.18
CA CYS A 44 -13.07 0.09 -10.06
C CYS A 44 -13.41 -0.38 -8.64
N ALA A 45 -13.60 -1.68 -8.42
CA ALA A 45 -13.83 -2.18 -7.06
C ALA A 45 -12.63 -1.87 -6.15
N ALA A 46 -12.90 -1.29 -4.97
CA ALA A 46 -11.90 -1.07 -3.94
C ALA A 46 -11.30 -2.41 -3.49
N SER A 47 -10.10 -2.34 -2.91
CA SER A 47 -9.49 -3.49 -2.27
C SER A 47 -10.19 -3.79 -0.95
N GLU A 48 -10.07 -5.04 -0.52
CA GLU A 48 -10.67 -5.52 0.71
C GLU A 48 -10.09 -4.79 1.93
N MET A 49 -10.93 -4.49 2.90
CA MET A 49 -10.51 -3.99 4.21
C MET A 49 -10.93 -4.95 5.30
N THR A 50 -10.06 -5.18 6.27
CA THR A 50 -10.35 -6.02 7.43
C THR A 50 -9.76 -5.41 8.70
N LYS A 51 -10.16 -5.94 9.86
CA LYS A 51 -9.71 -5.42 11.15
C LYS A 51 -8.21 -5.60 11.32
N TRP A 52 -7.55 -4.56 11.82
CA TRP A 52 -6.18 -4.63 12.29
C TRP A 52 -6.16 -5.33 13.64
N PHE A 53 -5.87 -6.63 13.61
CA PHE A 53 -5.92 -7.52 14.76
C PHE A 53 -7.26 -7.39 15.52
N ASN A 54 -7.20 -7.26 16.83
CA ASN A 54 -8.35 -7.12 17.72
C ASN A 54 -8.76 -5.65 17.96
N THR A 55 -8.26 -4.71 17.14
CA THR A 55 -8.63 -3.29 17.25
C THR A 55 -9.87 -2.97 16.41
N ASN A 56 -10.38 -1.74 16.53
CA ASN A 56 -11.42 -1.21 15.63
C ASN A 56 -10.84 -0.50 14.39
N TYR A 57 -9.51 -0.44 14.25
CA TYR A 57 -8.87 0.07 13.04
C TYR A 57 -9.01 -0.97 11.92
N HIS A 58 -9.17 -0.52 10.68
CA HIS A 58 -9.23 -1.38 9.50
C HIS A 58 -8.07 -1.04 8.57
N TYR A 59 -7.42 -2.07 8.04
CA TYR A 59 -6.34 -1.92 7.06
C TYR A 59 -6.79 -2.46 5.70
N ILE A 60 -6.13 -2.01 4.63
CA ILE A 60 -6.34 -2.55 3.28
C ILE A 60 -5.50 -3.82 3.14
N VAL A 61 -6.17 -4.94 2.87
CA VAL A 61 -5.53 -6.24 2.71
C VAL A 61 -4.62 -6.21 1.47
N PRO A 62 -3.31 -6.44 1.61
CA PRO A 62 -2.42 -6.52 0.45
C PRO A 62 -2.83 -7.65 -0.49
N GLU A 63 -2.74 -7.39 -1.79
CA GLU A 63 -3.07 -8.35 -2.84
C GLU A 63 -1.80 -8.76 -3.58
N LEU A 64 -1.42 -10.04 -3.49
CA LEU A 64 -0.21 -10.57 -4.12
C LEU A 64 -0.59 -11.60 -5.18
N THR A 65 0.07 -11.55 -6.32
CA THR A 65 0.00 -12.62 -7.34
C THR A 65 1.23 -13.54 -7.22
N GLN A 66 1.15 -14.75 -7.78
CA GLN A 66 2.28 -15.69 -7.77
C GLN A 66 3.52 -15.13 -8.49
N THR A 67 3.31 -14.22 -9.44
CA THR A 67 4.38 -13.55 -10.21
C THR A 67 4.62 -12.12 -9.71
N GLN A 68 4.32 -11.83 -8.43
CA GLN A 68 4.49 -10.50 -7.87
C GLN A 68 5.97 -10.11 -7.86
N GLU A 69 6.28 -9.01 -8.54
CA GLU A 69 7.57 -8.35 -8.44
C GLU A 69 7.48 -7.17 -7.48
N PHE A 70 8.52 -6.99 -6.66
CA PHE A 70 8.60 -5.89 -5.72
C PHE A 70 9.64 -4.88 -6.19
N SER A 71 9.27 -3.61 -6.18
CA SER A 71 10.16 -2.51 -6.55
C SER A 71 9.76 -1.25 -5.80
N LEU A 72 10.71 -0.33 -5.63
CA LEU A 72 10.43 0.94 -4.96
C LEU A 72 9.61 1.84 -5.90
N THR A 73 8.33 2.05 -5.61
CA THR A 73 7.43 2.82 -6.49
C THR A 73 6.82 4.09 -5.87
N TRP A 74 6.89 4.25 -4.55
CA TRP A 74 6.29 5.39 -3.85
C TRP A 74 7.22 5.90 -2.76
N THR A 75 7.75 7.11 -2.93
CA THR A 75 8.83 7.64 -2.08
C THR A 75 8.38 8.58 -0.97
N GLU A 76 7.08 8.71 -0.74
CA GLU A 76 6.48 9.61 0.26
C GLU A 76 7.10 9.44 1.66
N LEU A 77 7.44 8.22 2.07
CA LEU A 77 8.08 7.96 3.37
C LEU A 77 9.41 8.71 3.48
N PHE A 78 10.22 8.71 2.42
CA PHE A 78 11.51 9.39 2.42
C PHE A 78 11.32 10.90 2.48
N THR A 79 10.37 11.44 1.71
CA THR A 79 9.99 12.86 1.76
C THR A 79 9.57 13.28 3.17
N GLN A 80 8.70 12.51 3.84
CA GLN A 80 8.25 12.81 5.20
C GLN A 80 9.39 12.78 6.22
N VAL A 81 10.35 11.86 6.06
CA VAL A 81 11.53 11.78 6.93
C VAL A 81 12.45 12.97 6.70
N GLU A 82 12.68 13.34 5.45
CA GLU A 82 13.48 14.52 5.08
C GLU A 82 12.86 15.81 5.62
N GLU A 83 11.54 15.99 5.47
CA GLU A 83 10.80 17.12 6.04
C GLU A 83 10.99 17.22 7.56
N ALA A 84 10.85 16.11 8.28
CA ALA A 84 11.05 16.08 9.72
C ALA A 84 12.50 16.45 10.11
N GLN A 85 13.49 15.97 9.36
CA GLN A 85 14.90 16.31 9.57
C GLN A 85 15.19 17.79 9.32
N LEU A 86 14.62 18.38 8.27
CA LEU A 86 14.75 19.81 7.96
C LEU A 86 14.16 20.70 9.06
N LEU A 87 13.16 20.20 9.78
CA LEU A 87 12.58 20.87 10.95
C LEU A 87 13.37 20.62 12.26
N GLY A 88 14.49 19.90 12.20
CA GLY A 88 15.36 19.62 13.35
C GLY A 88 14.92 18.42 14.19
N TYR A 89 13.96 17.60 13.72
CA TYR A 89 13.52 16.40 14.43
C TYR A 89 14.33 15.16 14.02
N GLN A 90 14.61 14.29 15.00
CA GLN A 90 15.14 12.96 14.74
C GLN A 90 13.99 11.98 14.50
N ALA A 91 13.50 11.91 13.27
CA ALA A 91 12.42 11.00 12.90
C ALA A 91 12.83 9.53 13.10
N LYS A 92 11.93 8.73 13.69
CA LYS A 92 12.02 7.27 13.73
C LYS A 92 10.97 6.69 12.77
N PRO A 93 11.35 6.30 11.55
CA PRO A 93 10.41 5.70 10.59
C PRO A 93 9.82 4.40 11.14
N VAL A 94 8.52 4.21 10.92
CA VAL A 94 7.80 2.99 11.33
C VAL A 94 7.25 2.32 10.09
N LEU A 95 7.57 1.04 9.93
CA LEU A 95 7.18 0.20 8.80
C LEU A 95 6.52 -1.07 9.32
N VAL A 96 5.52 -1.57 8.60
CA VAL A 96 5.08 -2.96 8.78
C VAL A 96 6.21 -3.85 8.26
N GLY A 97 6.72 -4.74 9.10
CA GLY A 97 7.80 -5.64 8.72
C GLY A 97 7.39 -6.61 7.61
N PRO A 98 8.34 -7.10 6.79
CA PRO A 98 8.04 -7.90 5.61
C PRO A 98 7.29 -9.20 5.93
N VAL A 99 7.66 -9.89 7.01
CA VAL A 99 6.98 -11.13 7.43
C VAL A 99 5.50 -10.86 7.79
N THR A 100 5.24 -9.81 8.58
CA THR A 100 3.87 -9.42 8.94
C THR A 100 3.08 -9.01 7.71
N TYR A 101 3.70 -8.25 6.79
CA TYR A 101 3.05 -7.81 5.56
C TYR A 101 2.62 -8.99 4.68
N LEU A 102 3.52 -9.95 4.42
CA LEU A 102 3.22 -11.15 3.65
C LEU A 102 2.17 -12.02 4.35
N TYR A 103 2.29 -12.21 5.67
CA TYR A 103 1.32 -12.98 6.44
C TYR A 103 -0.10 -12.39 6.34
N LEU A 104 -0.22 -11.06 6.42
CA LEU A 104 -1.50 -10.34 6.35
C LEU A 104 -2.05 -10.14 4.92
N ALA A 105 -1.26 -10.44 3.89
CA ALA A 105 -1.67 -10.38 2.49
C ALA A 105 -2.62 -11.52 2.10
N LYS A 106 -3.34 -11.36 0.99
CA LYS A 106 -4.06 -12.45 0.33
C LYS A 106 -3.43 -12.80 -1.02
N CYS A 107 -3.53 -14.07 -1.38
CA CYS A 107 -3.19 -14.55 -2.72
C CYS A 107 -4.33 -14.20 -3.69
N VAL A 108 -3.99 -13.59 -4.82
CA VAL A 108 -4.91 -13.33 -5.93
C VAL A 108 -4.74 -14.44 -6.96
N GLY A 109 -5.82 -15.17 -7.23
CA GLY A 109 -5.80 -16.34 -8.10
C GLY A 109 -5.71 -17.63 -7.29
N GLN A 110 -4.64 -18.40 -7.47
CA GLN A 110 -4.39 -19.62 -6.69
C GLN A 110 -3.63 -19.27 -5.41
N GLU A 111 -3.79 -20.09 -4.37
CA GLU A 111 -2.95 -20.03 -3.17
C GLU A 111 -1.50 -20.39 -3.51
N PHE A 112 -0.55 -19.69 -2.88
CA PHE A 112 0.88 -19.94 -3.03
C PHE A 112 1.62 -19.57 -1.73
N ASP A 113 2.84 -20.09 -1.58
CA ASP A 113 3.72 -19.73 -0.47
C ASP A 113 4.27 -18.31 -0.69
N LYS A 114 4.05 -17.43 0.27
CA LYS A 114 4.19 -15.98 0.17
C LYS A 114 5.18 -15.43 1.18
#